data_AF-A0A8J7YIH2-F1
#
_entry.id   AF-A0A8J7YIH2-F1
#
_cell.length_a   1.000
_cell.length_b   1.000
_cell.length_c   1.000
_cell.angle_alpha   90.00
_cell.angle_beta   90.00
_cell.angle_gamma   90.00
#
_symmetry.space_group_name_H-M   'P 1'
#
loop_
_entity.id
_entity.type
_entity.pdbx_description
1 polymer ?
#
loop_
_entity_poly.entity_id
_entity_poly.type
_entity_poly.pdbx_seq_one_letter_code
_entity_poly.pdbx_strand_id
1 'polypeptide(L)'
;MSDLTDDLAAGFGEATDADLAQTAAENVAAFAEAYDEELTSEAVLDRFEDAPYADFQQAFNWLVGDLAADNEDCTDSREFRIDGYDQFAADPTITG
;
A
#
# COMPACT_ATOMS: atom_id res chain seq x y z
N MET A 1 -1.30 -9.00 -14.93
CA MET A 1 -1.09 -7.59 -14.59
C MET A 1 -2.21 -6.81 -15.22
N SER A 2 -2.94 -6.05 -14.39
CA SER A 2 -3.84 -5.01 -14.84
C SER A 2 -3.01 -3.77 -15.22
N ASP A 3 -3.59 -2.88 -16.04
CA ASP A 3 -2.95 -1.60 -16.38
C ASP A 3 -2.60 -0.80 -15.10
N LEU A 4 -3.41 -0.92 -14.05
CA LEU A 4 -3.16 -0.34 -12.72
C LEU A 4 -1.84 -0.82 -12.10
N THR A 5 -1.56 -2.13 -12.10
CA THR A 5 -0.33 -2.67 -11.51
C THR A 5 0.91 -2.19 -12.26
N ASP A 6 0.88 -2.19 -13.59
CA ASP A 6 2.04 -1.81 -14.39
C ASP A 6 2.37 -0.31 -14.24
N ASP A 7 1.34 0.54 -14.24
CA ASP A 7 1.49 1.99 -14.03
C ASP A 7 2.03 2.31 -12.64
N LEU A 8 1.50 1.64 -11.60
CA LEU A 8 1.95 1.84 -10.23
C LEU A 8 3.37 1.32 -10.00
N ALA A 9 3.73 0.18 -10.58
CA ALA A 9 5.09 -0.34 -10.48
C ALA A 9 6.10 0.61 -11.13
N ALA A 10 5.74 1.23 -12.25
CA ALA A 10 6.55 2.26 -12.89
C ALA A 10 6.70 3.51 -12.01
N GLY A 11 5.59 4.04 -11.47
CA GLY A 11 5.60 5.23 -10.61
C GLY A 11 6.36 5.02 -9.30
N PHE A 12 6.08 3.92 -8.60
CA PHE A 12 6.81 3.58 -7.37
C PHE A 12 8.29 3.27 -7.62
N GLY A 13 8.64 2.78 -8.81
CA GLY A 13 10.02 2.52 -9.21
C GLY A 13 10.92 3.77 -9.27
N GLU A 14 10.34 4.97 -9.24
CA GLU A 14 11.11 6.22 -9.07
C GLU A 14 11.59 6.42 -7.63
N ALA A 15 10.86 5.85 -6.66
CA ALA A 15 11.11 6.02 -5.22
C ALA A 15 11.77 4.78 -4.58
N THR A 16 11.76 3.63 -5.24
CA THR A 16 12.34 2.38 -4.72
C THR A 16 12.81 1.42 -5.81
N ASP A 17 13.37 0.28 -5.42
CA ASP A 17 13.80 -0.78 -6.34
C ASP A 17 12.59 -1.49 -6.99
N ALA A 18 12.79 -2.00 -8.20
CA ALA A 18 11.73 -2.58 -9.03
C ALA A 18 10.94 -3.71 -8.33
N ASP A 19 11.61 -4.57 -7.56
CA ASP A 19 10.93 -5.67 -6.85
C ASP A 19 9.96 -5.15 -5.77
N LEU A 20 10.35 -4.08 -5.06
CA LEU A 20 9.51 -3.49 -4.03
C LEU A 20 8.38 -2.65 -4.63
N ALA A 21 8.67 -1.91 -5.70
CA ALA A 21 7.67 -1.19 -6.47
C ALA A 21 6.61 -2.13 -7.05
N GLN A 22 7.02 -3.27 -7.58
CA GLN A 22 6.12 -4.30 -8.08
C GLN A 22 5.22 -4.86 -6.97
N THR A 23 5.81 -5.16 -5.81
CA THR A 23 5.05 -5.65 -4.64
C THR A 23 4.03 -4.61 -4.17
N ALA A 24 4.42 -3.34 -4.10
CA ALA A 24 3.54 -2.23 -3.75
C ALA A 24 2.34 -2.11 -4.71
N ALA A 25 2.61 -2.20 -6.01
CA ALA A 25 1.60 -2.12 -7.05
C ALA A 25 0.60 -3.30 -7.00
N GLU A 26 1.09 -4.51 -6.74
CA GLU A 26 0.24 -5.70 -6.57
C GLU A 26 -0.66 -5.56 -5.34
N ASN A 27 -0.12 -5.03 -4.23
CA ASN A 27 -0.89 -4.80 -3.02
C ASN A 27 -2.01 -3.76 -3.21
N VAL A 28 -1.74 -2.67 -3.93
CA VAL A 28 -2.77 -1.67 -4.25
C VAL A 28 -3.82 -2.25 -5.19
N ALA A 29 -3.43 -3.04 -6.18
CA ALA A 29 -4.38 -3.71 -7.06
C ALA A 29 -5.29 -4.68 -6.28
N ALA A 30 -4.73 -5.43 -5.32
CA ALA A 30 -5.52 -6.29 -4.44
C ALA A 30 -6.49 -5.49 -3.54
N PHE A 31 -6.06 -4.32 -3.03
CA PHE A 31 -6.94 -3.42 -2.30
C PHE A 31 -8.08 -2.90 -3.17
N ALA A 32 -7.78 -2.46 -4.40
CA ALA A 32 -8.77 -1.98 -5.37
C ALA A 32 -9.80 -3.07 -5.69
N GLU A 33 -9.36 -4.29 -5.99
CA GLU A 33 -10.26 -5.42 -6.25
C GLU A 33 -11.18 -5.77 -5.06
N ALA A 34 -10.70 -5.54 -3.83
CA ALA A 34 -11.46 -5.86 -2.63
C ALA A 34 -12.43 -4.75 -2.19
N TYR A 35 -12.04 -3.49 -2.36
CA TYR A 35 -12.72 -2.37 -1.71
C TYR A 35 -13.06 -1.21 -2.66
N ASP A 36 -12.32 -1.02 -3.75
CA ASP A 36 -12.49 0.13 -4.64
C ASP A 36 -12.08 -0.20 -6.09
N GLU A 37 -12.97 -0.84 -6.85
CA GLU A 37 -12.73 -1.24 -8.24
C GLU A 37 -12.52 -0.03 -9.18
N GLU A 38 -12.87 1.20 -8.74
CA GLU A 38 -12.70 2.43 -9.51
C GLU A 38 -11.36 3.14 -9.22
N LEU A 39 -10.54 2.59 -8.32
CA LEU A 39 -9.25 3.18 -7.94
C LEU A 39 -8.27 3.23 -9.13
N THR A 40 -7.73 4.42 -9.39
CA THR A 40 -6.81 4.67 -10.51
C THR A 40 -5.36 4.83 -10.06
N SER A 41 -4.41 4.55 -10.96
CA SER A 41 -2.97 4.72 -10.70
C SER A 41 -2.63 6.17 -10.34
N GLU A 42 -3.20 7.14 -11.07
CA GLU A 42 -3.02 8.58 -10.81
C GLU A 42 -3.48 8.97 -9.39
N ALA A 43 -4.66 8.56 -8.95
CA ALA A 43 -5.19 8.90 -7.63
C ALA A 43 -4.36 8.31 -6.48
N VAL A 44 -3.74 7.15 -6.72
CA VAL A 44 -2.86 6.48 -5.76
C VAL A 44 -1.51 7.19 -5.69
N LEU A 45 -0.92 7.54 -6.84
CA LEU A 45 0.37 8.24 -6.89
C LEU A 45 0.26 9.65 -6.30
N ASP A 46 -0.81 10.39 -6.61
CA ASP A 46 -1.06 11.71 -6.00
C ASP A 46 -1.12 11.62 -4.47
N ARG A 47 -1.85 10.63 -3.92
CA ARG A 47 -1.87 10.40 -2.47
C ARG A 47 -0.50 9.99 -1.94
N PHE A 48 0.25 9.17 -2.67
CA PHE A 48 1.58 8.75 -2.24
C PHE A 48 2.54 9.94 -2.08
N GLU A 49 2.42 10.97 -2.93
CA GLU A 49 3.22 12.19 -2.82
C GLU A 49 2.90 13.01 -1.55
N ASP A 50 1.68 12.90 -1.03
CA ASP A 50 1.27 13.54 0.24
C ASP A 50 1.82 12.81 1.49
N ALA A 51 2.42 11.63 1.32
CA ALA A 51 2.94 10.85 2.43
C ALA A 51 4.05 11.62 3.18
N PRO A 52 3.97 11.75 4.52
CA PRO A 52 4.93 12.55 5.29
C PRO A 52 6.26 11.83 5.56
N TYR A 53 6.51 10.70 4.88
CA TYR A 53 7.63 9.80 5.15
C TYR A 53 8.59 9.79 3.96
N ALA A 54 9.89 9.95 4.25
CA ALA A 54 10.93 9.86 3.22
C ALA A 54 11.28 8.40 2.85
N ASP A 55 10.96 7.46 3.74
CA ASP A 55 11.16 6.03 3.51
C ASP A 55 9.97 5.45 2.72
N PHE A 56 10.25 4.76 1.62
CA PHE A 56 9.22 4.23 0.71
C PHE A 56 8.25 3.31 1.43
N GLN A 57 8.75 2.38 2.26
CA GLN A 57 7.90 1.42 2.97
C GLN A 57 6.95 2.13 3.94
N GLN A 58 7.44 3.11 4.71
CA GLN A 58 6.60 3.90 5.61
C GLN A 58 5.59 4.75 4.84
N ALA A 59 6.00 5.39 3.75
CA ALA A 59 5.13 6.18 2.89
C ALA A 59 4.01 5.32 2.28
N PHE A 60 4.35 4.13 1.79
CA PHE A 60 3.41 3.18 1.23
C PHE A 60 2.44 2.63 2.28
N ASN A 61 2.95 2.28 3.47
CA ASN A 61 2.10 1.80 4.56
C ASN A 61 1.16 2.87 5.09
N TRP A 62 1.54 4.15 5.02
CA TRP A 62 0.67 5.28 5.27
C TRP A 62 -0.41 5.43 4.19
N LEU A 63 -0.02 5.38 2.90
CA LEU A 63 -0.95 5.42 1.75
C LEU A 63 -2.04 4.35 1.86
N VAL A 64 -1.67 3.10 2.16
CA VAL A 64 -2.64 2.01 2.36
C VAL A 64 -3.58 2.28 3.53
N GLY A 65 -3.09 2.96 4.58
CA GLY A 65 -3.92 3.42 5.70
C GLY A 65 -4.88 4.53 5.29
N ASP A 66 -4.44 5.46 4.45
CA ASP A 66 -5.24 6.58 3.93
C ASP A 66 -6.35 6.10 2.99
N LEU A 67 -6.02 5.24 2.02
CA LEU A 67 -7.00 4.60 1.13
C LEU A 67 -8.08 3.84 1.92
N ALA A 68 -7.67 3.13 2.96
CA ALA A 68 -8.61 2.42 3.83
C ALA A 68 -9.46 3.36 4.71
N ALA A 69 -8.92 4.51 5.12
CA ALA A 69 -9.68 5.49 5.89
C ALA A 69 -10.80 6.15 5.06
N ASP A 70 -10.60 6.28 3.76
CA ASP A 70 -11.61 6.75 2.81
C ASP A 70 -12.67 5.68 2.46
N ASN A 71 -12.44 4.42 2.85
CA ASN A 71 -13.34 3.30 2.55
C ASN A 71 -13.94 2.69 3.84
N GLU A 72 -15.19 3.02 4.14
CA GLU A 72 -15.88 2.59 5.37
C GLU A 72 -15.99 1.06 5.53
N ASP A 73 -15.87 0.29 4.44
CA ASP A 73 -15.92 -1.17 4.45
C ASP A 73 -14.55 -1.81 4.75
N CYS A 74 -13.45 -1.04 4.65
CA CYS A 74 -12.11 -1.52 4.95
C CYS A 74 -11.80 -1.48 6.46
N THR A 75 -12.03 -2.61 7.14
CA THR A 75 -11.79 -2.72 8.59
C THR A 75 -10.35 -3.07 8.97
N ASP A 76 -9.57 -3.63 8.04
CA ASP A 76 -8.17 -3.99 8.25
C ASP A 76 -7.37 -3.88 6.95
N SER A 77 -6.56 -2.83 6.83
CA SER A 77 -5.72 -2.60 5.66
C SER A 77 -4.31 -3.18 5.76
N ARG A 78 -3.99 -3.87 6.87
CA ARG A 78 -2.63 -4.37 7.11
C ARG A 78 -2.19 -5.41 6.09
N GLU A 79 -3.11 -6.22 5.57
CA GLU A 79 -2.80 -7.23 4.56
C GLU A 79 -2.25 -6.64 3.25
N PHE A 80 -2.58 -5.38 2.93
CA PHE A 80 -2.09 -4.68 1.74
C PHE A 80 -0.82 -3.87 1.98
N ARG A 81 -0.30 -3.84 3.21
CA ARG A 81 0.94 -3.11 3.54
C ARG A 81 2.16 -3.93 3.13
N ILE A 82 3.26 -3.25 2.82
CA ILE A 82 4.55 -3.92 2.71
C ILE A 82 4.94 -4.39 4.12
N ASP A 83 5.38 -5.65 4.20
CA ASP A 83 5.58 -6.40 5.44
C ASP A 83 4.29 -6.55 6.29
N GLY A 84 3.13 -6.60 5.61
CA GLY A 84 1.77 -6.62 6.17
C GLY A 84 1.44 -7.65 7.26
N TYR A 85 2.36 -8.56 7.60
CA TYR A 85 2.23 -9.49 8.72
C TYR A 85 3.55 -9.83 9.47
N ASP A 86 4.70 -9.20 9.18
CA ASP A 86 5.98 -9.70 9.71
C ASP A 86 6.33 -9.18 11.13
N GLN A 87 6.40 -10.14 12.05
CA GLN A 87 6.97 -10.22 13.41
C GLN A 87 6.65 -9.20 14.52
N PHE A 88 6.05 -8.03 14.25
CA PHE A 88 5.68 -7.06 15.30
C PHE A 88 4.18 -6.81 15.46
N ALA A 89 3.33 -7.59 14.80
CA ALA A 89 1.93 -7.71 15.18
C ALA A 89 1.86 -8.33 16.59
N ALA A 90 2.00 -7.50 17.62
CA ALA A 90 2.05 -7.81 19.05
C ALA A 90 2.52 -9.26 19.33
N ASP A 91 3.83 -9.49 19.44
CA ASP A 91 4.35 -10.76 19.95
C ASP A 91 3.57 -11.09 21.26
N PRO A 92 2.71 -12.13 21.28
CA PRO A 92 1.94 -12.47 22.47
C PRO A 92 2.83 -12.96 23.61
N THR A 93 4.14 -13.11 23.39
CA THR A 93 5.14 -13.41 24.42
C THR A 93 5.73 -12.17 25.08
N ILE A 94 5.50 -10.95 24.57
CA ILE A 94 5.71 -9.71 25.35
C ILE A 94 4.52 -9.56 26.31
N THR A 95 4.57 -10.37 27.38
CA THR A 95 3.75 -10.16 28.56
C THR A 95 4.47 -9.09 29.38
N GLY A 96 3.85 -7.91 29.51
CA GLY A 96 4.21 -6.97 30.57
C GLY A 96 3.86 -7.53 31.95
#